data_AF-A0A1F8VZZ2-F1
#
_entry.id   AF-A0A1F8VZZ2-F1
#
_cell.length_a   1.000
_cell.length_b   1.000
_cell.length_c   1.000
_cell.angle_alpha   90.00
_cell.angle_beta   90.00
_cell.angle_gamma   90.00
#
_symmetry.space_group_name_H-M   'P 1'
#
loop_
_entity.id
_entity.type
_entity.pdbx_description
1 polymer ?
#
loop_
_entity_poly.entity_id
_entity_poly.type
_entity_poly.pdbx_seq_one_letter_code
_entity_poly.pdbx_strand_id
1 'polypeptide(L)' 'MNKLLIEGLSDAIGFIGGALAGYWLGRLLGWDLFAEGYGGASIGAIALVGLGGGLGLQLARRWLRKRGAGGA' A
#
# COMPACT_ATOMS: atom_id res chain seq x y z
N MET A 1 15.98 19.85 -8.58
CA MET A 1 14.61 19.32 -8.41
C MET A 1 14.56 18.62 -7.06
N ASN A 2 13.62 18.99 -6.18
CA ASN A 2 13.66 18.66 -4.75
C ASN A 2 13.57 17.13 -4.53
N LYS A 3 14.69 16.49 -4.15
CA LYS A 3 14.80 15.04 -3.92
C LYS A 3 13.74 14.52 -2.95
N LEU A 4 13.37 15.34 -1.97
CA LEU A 4 12.30 15.11 -0.99
C LEU A 4 10.91 14.96 -1.63
N LEU A 5 10.60 15.73 -2.68
CA LEU A 5 9.31 15.62 -3.37
C LEU A 5 9.20 14.32 -4.15
N ILE A 6 10.30 13.86 -4.75
CA ILE A 6 10.36 12.60 -5.50
C ILE A 6 10.24 11.40 -4.53
N GLU A 7 10.87 11.49 -3.37
CA GLU A 7 10.78 10.48 -2.32
C GLU A 7 9.37 10.40 -1.73
N GLY A 8 8.78 11.55 -1.37
CA GLY A 8 7.39 11.59 -0.89
C GLY A 8 6.38 11.09 -1.93
N LEU A 9 6.57 11.44 -3.21
CA LEU A 9 5.72 10.95 -4.29
C LEU A 9 5.84 9.43 -4.48
N SER A 10 7.07 8.90 -4.43
CA SER A 10 7.31 7.46 -4.54
C SER A 10 6.69 6.69 -3.38
N ASP A 11 6.77 7.24 -2.17
CA ASP A 11 6.14 6.70 -0.97
C ASP A 11 4.60 6.69 -1.10
N ALA A 12 4.00 7.79 -1.56
CA ALA A 12 2.56 7.88 -1.78
C ALA A 12 2.08 6.87 -2.85
N ILE A 13 2.80 6.77 -3.97
CA ILE A 13 2.49 5.79 -5.04
C ILE A 13 2.61 4.36 -4.51
N GLY A 14 3.66 4.07 -3.73
CA GLY A 14 3.86 2.78 -3.08
C GLY A 14 2.73 2.43 -2.12
N PHE A 15 2.29 3.39 -1.31
CA PHE A 15 1.17 3.23 -0.40
C PHE A 15 -0.15 2.96 -1.14
N ILE A 16 -0.49 3.78 -2.14
CA ILE A 16 -1.72 3.62 -2.90
C ILE A 16 -1.72 2.29 -3.66
N GLY A 17 -0.61 1.94 -4.31
CA GLY A 17 -0.46 0.66 -5.00
C GLY A 17 -0.60 -0.53 -4.06
N GLY A 18 0.01 -0.46 -2.88
CA GLY A 18 -0.12 -1.48 -1.85
C GLY A 18 -1.54 -1.61 -1.30
N ALA A 19 -2.22 -0.49 -1.06
CA ALA A 19 -3.60 -0.47 -0.56
C ALA A 19 -4.56 -1.06 -1.58
N LEU A 20 -4.40 -0.73 -2.86
CA LEU A 20 -5.18 -1.30 -3.96
C LEU A 20 -4.94 -2.81 -4.11
N ALA A 21 -3.71 -3.27 -3.95
CA ALA A 21 -3.40 -4.71 -3.96
C ALA A 21 -4.08 -5.43 -2.78
N GLY A 22 -4.05 -4.84 -1.59
CA GLY A 22 -4.77 -5.35 -0.41
C GLY A 22 -6.29 -5.38 -0.62
N TYR A 23 -6.85 -4.38 -1.31
CA TYR A 23 -8.27 -4.33 -1.65
C TYR A 23 -8.64 -5.47 -2.60
N TRP A 24 -7.85 -5.67 -3.65
CA TRP A 24 -8.06 -6.77 -4.59
C TRP A 24 -7.92 -8.14 -3.93
N LEU A 25 -6.96 -8.32 -3.03
CA LEU A 25 -6.83 -9.54 -2.23
C LEU A 25 -8.05 -9.77 -1.33
N GLY A 26 -8.52 -8.74 -0.61
CA GLY A 26 -9.75 -8.83 0.18
C GLY A 26 -10.96 -9.20 -0.68
N ARG A 27 -11.09 -8.58 -1.86
CA ARG A 27 -12.16 -8.88 -2.83
C ARG A 27 -12.10 -10.31 -3.34
N LEU A 28 -10.91 -10.84 -3.63
CA LEU A 28 -10.70 -12.23 -4.05
C LEU A 28 -11.02 -13.24 -2.94
N LEU A 29 -10.79 -12.87 -1.68
CA LEU A 29 -11.20 -13.65 -0.50
C LEU A 29 -12.72 -13.56 -0.21
N GLY A 30 -13.47 -12.83 -1.05
CA GLY A 30 -14.91 -12.61 -0.87
C GLY A 30 -15.23 -11.64 0.27
N TRP A 31 -14.24 -10.90 0.77
CA TRP A 31 -14.45 -9.93 1.83
C TRP A 31 -14.92 -8.61 1.23
N ASP A 32 -16.14 -8.21 1.61
CA ASP A 32 -16.69 -6.95 1.16
C ASP A 32 -16.35 -5.83 2.14
N LEU A 33 -15.49 -4.93 1.67
CA LEU A 33 -15.02 -3.77 2.43
C LEU A 33 -16.15 -2.74 2.65
N PHE A 34 -17.17 -2.76 1.79
CA PHE A 34 -18.31 -1.85 1.83
C PHE A 34 -19.59 -2.52 2.32
N ALA A 35 -19.53 -3.74 2.85
CA ALA A 35 -20.72 -4.38 3.40
C ALA A 35 -21.28 -3.60 4.60
N GLU A 36 -22.59 -3.34 4.56
CA GLU A 36 -23.33 -2.72 5.65
C GLU A 36 -23.30 -3.61 6.89
N GLY A 37 -23.16 -2.96 8.06
CA GLY A 37 -23.05 -3.63 9.34
C GLY A 37 -21.62 -3.98 9.78
N TYR A 38 -20.59 -3.73 8.95
CA TYR A 38 -19.18 -3.94 9.28
C TYR A 38 -18.90 -5.33 9.88
N GLY A 39 -19.39 -6.38 9.23
CA GLY A 39 -19.15 -7.76 9.65
C GLY A 39 -17.65 -8.11 9.67
N GLY A 40 -17.30 -9.28 10.23
CA GLY A 40 -15.89 -9.72 10.34
C GLY A 40 -15.13 -9.74 9.00
N ALA A 41 -15.84 -9.98 7.89
CA ALA A 41 -15.28 -9.87 6.54
C ALA A 41 -14.85 -8.43 6.19
N SER A 42 -15.67 -7.42 6.50
CA SER A 42 -15.34 -6.00 6.24
C SER A 42 -14.15 -5.53 7.07
N ILE A 43 -14.09 -5.93 8.34
CA ILE A 43 -12.95 -5.64 9.23
C ILE A 43 -11.68 -6.31 8.69
N GLY A 44 -11.78 -7.58 8.29
CA GLY A 44 -10.68 -8.30 7.64
C GLY A 44 -10.20 -7.59 6.37
N ALA A 45 -11.13 -7.13 5.53
CA ALA A 45 -10.81 -6.41 4.30
C ALA A 45 -10.08 -5.08 4.59
N ILE A 46 -10.56 -4.29 5.55
CA ILE A 46 -9.92 -3.04 5.97
C ILE A 46 -8.50 -3.30 6.48
N ALA A 47 -8.32 -4.31 7.33
CA ALA A 47 -7.01 -4.70 7.83
C ALA A 47 -6.09 -5.10 6.67
N LEU A 48 -6.58 -5.86 5.69
CA LEU A 48 -5.80 -6.33 4.55
C LEU A 48 -5.40 -5.17 3.61
N VAL A 49 -6.29 -4.20 3.39
CA VAL A 49 -5.98 -2.94 2.68
C VAL A 49 -4.94 -2.13 3.42
N GLY A 50 -5.09 -1.93 4.74
CA GLY A 50 -4.16 -1.18 5.56
C GLY A 50 -2.76 -1.81 5.58
N LEU A 51 -2.70 -3.14 5.74
CA LEU A 51 -1.45 -3.91 5.65
C LEU A 51 -0.84 -3.83 4.25
N GLY A 52 -1.65 -3.95 3.20
CA GLY A 52 -1.21 -3.77 1.82
C GLY A 52 -0.57 -2.41 1.58
N GLY A 53 -1.23 -1.33 2.02
CA GLY A 53 -0.70 0.04 1.90
C GLY A 53 0.59 0.25 2.68
N GLY A 54 0.66 -0.24 3.92
CA GLY A 54 1.87 -0.19 4.74
C GLY A 54 3.06 -0.95 4.12
N LEU A 55 2.82 -2.14 3.58
CA LEU A 55 3.84 -2.93 2.88
C LEU A 55 4.29 -2.29 1.57
N GLY A 56 3.35 -1.76 0.78
CA GLY A 56 3.66 -1.06 -0.48
C GLY A 56 4.52 0.19 -0.26
N LEU A 57 4.25 0.93 0.81
CA LEU A 57 5.07 2.06 1.25
C LEU A 57 6.49 1.62 1.67
N GLN A 58 6.62 0.53 2.43
CA GLN A 58 7.94 -0.01 2.81
C GLN A 58 8.73 -0.50 1.59
N LEU A 59 8.07 -1.13 0.63
CA LEU A 59 8.67 -1.58 -0.63
C LEU A 59 9.14 -0.39 -1.47
N ALA A 60 8.33 0.66 -1.62
CA ALA A 60 8.71 1.88 -2.32
C ALA A 60 9.94 2.54 -1.68
N ARG A 61 9.97 2.70 -0.36
CA ARG A 61 11.16 3.19 0.37
C ARG A 61 12.39 2.34 0.14
N ARG A 62 12.24 1.01 0.20
CA ARG A 62 13.37 0.08 0.00
C ARG A 62 13.90 0.14 -1.43
N TRP A 63 13.02 0.32 -2.41
CA TRP A 63 13.38 0.45 -3.82
C TRP A 63 14.08 1.77 -4.12
N LEU A 64 13.60 2.87 -3.51
CA LEU A 64 14.24 4.18 -3.61
C LEU A 64 15.63 4.20 -2.98
N ARG A 65 15.79 3.58 -1.79
CA ARG A 65 17.10 3.39 -1.13
C ARG A 65 18.07 2.58 -1.98
N LYS A 66 17.60 1.52 -2.64
CA LYS A 66 18.43 0.73 -3.57
C LYS A 66 18.85 1.53 -4.81
N ARG A 67 17.99 2.39 -5.33
CA ARG A 67 18.31 3.27 -6.47
C ARG A 67 19.20 4.47 -6.08
N GLY A 68 19.06 4.99 -4.86
CA GLY A 68 19.92 6.05 -4.31
C GLY A 68 21.34 5.59 -3.95
N ALA A 69 21.58 4.30 -3.81
CA ALA A 69 22.90 3.70 -3.59
C ALA A 69 23.61 3.24 -4.89
N GLY A 70 22.99 3.45 -6.05
CA GLY A 70 23.58 3.17 -7.37
C GLY A 70 24.22 4.37 -8.06
N GLY A 71 24.30 5.51 -7.39
CA GLY A 71 25.07 6.69 -7.81
C GLY A 71 26.20 6.93 -6.83
N ALA A 72 27.20 6.05 -6.85
CA ALA A 72 28.54 6.31 -6.34
C ALA A 72 29.34 7.05 -7.40
#